data_AF-B3PDC6-F1
#
_entry.id   AF-B3PDC6-F1
#
_cell.length_a   1.000
_cell.length_b   1.000
_cell.length_c   1.000
_cell.angle_alpha   90.00
_cell.angle_beta   90.00
_cell.angle_gamma   90.00
#
_symmetry.space_group_name_H-M   'P 1'
#
loop_
_entity.id
_entity.type
_entity.pdbx_description
1 polymer ?
#
loop_
_entity_poly.entity_id
_entity_poly.type
_entity_poly.pdbx_seq_one_letter_code
_entity_poly.pdbx_strand_id
1 'polypeptide(L)' 'MILRDPSIYLFHRSHPNSSLIKGVVCGVRVENIEDPLMQKIRFLDKLVDELAKGKAIEKILR' A
#
# COMPACT_ATOMS: atom_id res chain seq x y z
N MET A 1 7.03 14.59 4.24
CA MET A 1 8.15 13.92 3.53
C MET A 1 7.70 12.75 2.67
N ILE A 2 6.58 12.06 2.99
CA ILE A 2 6.10 10.89 2.23
C ILE A 2 5.47 11.28 0.87
N LEU A 3 4.73 12.40 0.81
CA LEU A 3 4.12 12.93 -0.43
C LEU A 3 5.11 13.51 -1.47
N ARG A 4 6.42 13.35 -1.30
CA ARG A 4 7.41 13.79 -2.31
C ARG A 4 7.95 12.63 -3.16
N ASP A 5 7.60 11.39 -2.82
CA ASP A 5 7.98 10.24 -3.63
C ASP A 5 7.00 10.08 -4.81
N PRO A 6 7.44 10.22 -6.07
CA PRO A 6 6.59 10.13 -7.27
C PRO A 6 5.80 8.81 -7.34
N SER A 7 6.34 7.76 -6.73
CA SER A 7 5.75 6.42 -6.71
C SER A 7 4.39 6.38 -5.98
N ILE A 8 4.20 7.25 -4.97
CA ILE A 8 2.94 7.33 -4.22
C ILE A 8 1.84 8.00 -5.04
N TYR A 9 2.18 9.01 -5.85
CA TYR A 9 1.23 9.65 -6.77
C TYR A 9 0.72 8.69 -7.85
N LEU A 10 1.58 7.79 -8.32
CA LEU A 10 1.20 6.74 -9.26
C LEU A 10 0.29 5.68 -8.61
N PHE A 11 0.43 5.43 -7.31
CA PHE A 11 -0.42 4.48 -6.58
C PHE A 11 -1.90 4.92 -6.57
N HIS A 12 -2.14 6.23 -6.52
CA HIS A 12 -3.47 6.82 -6.61
C HIS A 12 -4.15 6.61 -7.99
N ARG A 13 -3.38 6.38 -9.06
CA ARG A 13 -3.88 6.23 -10.44
C ARG A 13 -4.04 4.78 -10.92
N SER A 14 -3.87 3.79 -10.05
CA SER A 14 -3.79 2.35 -10.35
C SER A 14 -2.35 1.92 -10.64
N HIS A 15 -1.64 1.55 -9.58
CA HIS A 15 -0.37 0.83 -9.72
C HIS A 15 -0.67 -0.65 -10.05
N PRO A 16 -0.11 -1.22 -11.13
CA PRO A 16 -0.31 -2.63 -11.47
C PRO A 16 0.15 -3.58 -10.36
N ASN A 17 1.09 -3.13 -9.53
CA ASN A 17 1.67 -3.90 -8.43
C ASN A 17 0.95 -3.69 -7.09
N SER A 18 -0.16 -2.95 -7.07
CA SER A 18 -0.92 -2.68 -5.82
C SER A 18 -1.45 -3.96 -5.17
N SER A 19 -1.75 -4.99 -5.97
CA SER A 19 -2.15 -6.32 -5.51
C SER A 19 -1.03 -7.13 -4.85
N LEU A 20 0.23 -6.70 -4.96
CA LEU A 20 1.37 -7.31 -4.28
C LEU A 20 1.44 -6.87 -2.81
N ILE A 21 0.76 -5.79 -2.43
CA ILE A 21 0.67 -5.33 -1.04
C ILE A 21 -0.24 -6.29 -0.27
N LYS A 22 0.37 -7.16 0.53
CA LYS A 22 -0.33 -8.18 1.33
C LYS A 22 -0.01 -8.04 2.81
N GLY A 23 -0.87 -8.63 3.64
CA GLY A 23 -0.65 -8.78 5.06
C GLY A 23 -1.67 -8.05 5.92
N VAL A 24 -1.27 -7.71 7.14
CA VAL A 24 -2.17 -7.14 8.14
C VAL A 24 -1.79 -5.69 8.41
N VAL A 25 -2.79 -4.81 8.39
CA VAL A 25 -2.70 -3.41 8.80
C VAL A 25 -3.86 -3.10 9.73
N CYS A 26 -3.60 -2.42 10.84
CA CYS A 26 -4.63 -2.09 11.85
C CYS A 26 -5.48 -3.29 12.32
N GLY A 27 -4.90 -4.51 12.35
CA GLY A 27 -5.61 -5.74 12.75
C GLY A 27 -6.47 -6.40 11.68
N VAL A 28 -6.54 -5.82 10.47
CA VAL A 28 -7.31 -6.36 9.35
C VAL A 28 -6.38 -6.85 8.24
N ARG A 29 -6.70 -8.01 7.67
CA ARG A 29 -5.96 -8.59 6.54
C ARG A 29 -6.44 -7.94 5.24
N VAL A 30 -5.55 -7.25 4.54
CA VAL A 30 -5.91 -6.40 3.38
C VAL A 30 -6.45 -7.22 2.20
N GLU A 31 -5.93 -8.42 1.98
CA GLU A 31 -6.39 -9.32 0.92
C GLU A 31 -7.81 -9.87 1.15
N ASN A 32 -8.33 -9.84 2.38
CA ASN A 32 -9.65 -10.36 2.73
C ASN A 32 -10.75 -9.28 2.75
N ILE A 33 -10.41 -8.03 2.40
CA ILE A 33 -11.38 -6.93 2.39
C ILE A 33 -12.25 -7.06 1.14
N GLU A 34 -13.55 -7.29 1.33
CA GLU A 34 -14.51 -7.46 0.24
C GLU A 34 -14.83 -6.13 -0.47
N ASP A 35 -14.91 -5.03 0.28
CA ASP A 35 -15.18 -3.72 -0.28
C ASP A 35 -13.95 -3.20 -1.06
N PRO A 36 -14.07 -2.98 -2.39
CA PRO A 36 -12.93 -2.60 -3.23
C PRO A 36 -12.34 -1.23 -2.90
N LEU A 37 -13.15 -0.31 -2.36
CA LEU A 37 -12.70 1.03 -1.97
C LEU A 37 -11.92 0.94 -0.65
N MET A 38 -12.45 0.22 0.33
CA MET A 38 -11.77 -0.04 1.61
C MET A 38 -10.48 -0.81 1.41
N GLN A 39 -10.45 -1.77 0.49
CA GLN A 39 -9.23 -2.51 0.18
C GLN A 39 -8.12 -1.58 -0.33
N LYS A 40 -8.44 -0.67 -1.26
CA LYS A 40 -7.49 0.33 -1.78
C LYS A 40 -6.98 1.28 -0.69
N ILE A 41 -7.86 1.72 0.20
CA ILE A 41 -7.49 2.56 1.36
C ILE A 41 -6.50 1.79 2.26
N ARG A 42 -6.78 0.51 2.55
CA ARG A 42 -5.88 -0.29 3.40
C ARG A 42 -4.56 -0.67 2.72
N PHE A 43 -4.52 -0.79 1.40
CA PHE A 43 -3.24 -0.90 0.67
C PHE A 43 -2.38 0.35 0.86
N LEU A 44 -2.98 1.55 0.83
CA LEU A 44 -2.27 2.80 1.11
C LEU A 44 -1.78 2.86 2.56
N ASP A 45 -2.64 2.53 3.53
CA ASP A 45 -2.24 2.48 4.96
C ASP A 45 -1.05 1.53 5.16
N LYS A 46 -1.10 0.35 4.53
CA LYS A 46 -0.05 -0.66 4.62
C LYS A 46 1.25 -0.19 3.96
N LEU A 47 1.16 0.45 2.80
CA LEU A 47 2.32 1.04 2.12
C LEU A 47 3.01 2.07 3.02
N VAL A 48 2.23 2.96 3.65
CA VAL A 48 2.76 3.97 4.57
C VAL A 48 3.40 3.34 5.81
N ASP A 49 2.79 2.29 6.39
CA ASP A 49 3.36 1.53 7.52
C ASP A 49 4.73 0.92 7.18
N GLU A 50 4.86 0.31 6.00
CA GLU A 50 6.12 -0.29 5.55
C GLU A 50 7.19 0.76 5.21
N LEU A 51 6.78 1.89 4.64
CA LEU A 51 7.66 3.05 4.43
C LEU A 51 8.15 3.65 5.75
N ALA A 52 7.28 3.76 6.76
CA ALA A 52 7.64 4.24 8.09
C ALA A 52 8.63 3.30 8.79
N LYS A 53 8.58 2.01 8.48
CA LYS A 53 9.57 1.00 8.91
C LYS A 53 10.88 1.05 8.11
N GLY A 54 11.02 1.98 7.17
CA GLY A 54 12.23 2.17 6.36
C GLY A 54 12.39 1.17 5.21
N LYS A 55 11.33 0.47 4.81
CA LYS A 55 11.39 -0.39 3.61
C LYS A 55 11.31 0.46 2.35
N ALA A 56 12.17 0.16 1.38
CA ALA A 56 12.12 0.76 0.05
C ALA A 56 10.86 0.28 -0.71
N ILE A 57 10.25 1.16 -1.49
CA ILE A 57 9.08 0.86 -2.34
C ILE A 57 9.33 -0.35 -3.24
N GLU A 58 10.53 -0.44 -3.82
CA GLU A 58 10.95 -1.57 -4.66
C GLU A 58 10.87 -2.92 -3.95
N LYS A 59 11.04 -2.97 -2.63
CA LYS A 59 10.90 -4.20 -1.83
C LYS A 59 9.46 -4.51 -1.46
N ILE A 60 8.59 -3.49 -1.43
CA ILE A 60 7.17 -3.62 -1.08
C ILE A 60 6.36 -4.05 -2.31
N LEU A 61 6.76 -3.61 -3.50
CA LEU A 61 6.11 -3.91 -4.78
C LEU A 61 6.82 -5.01 -5.60
N ARG A 62 7.63 -5.86 -4.93
CA ARG A 62 8.44 -6.93 -5.56
C ARG A 62 7.69 -8.25 -5.69
#